data_AF-A0A7V3RKB8-F1
#
_entry.id   AF-A0A7V3RKB8-F1
#
_cell.length_a   1.000
_cell.length_b   1.000
_cell.length_c   1.000
_cell.angle_alpha   90.00
_cell.angle_beta   90.00
_cell.angle_gamma   90.00
#
_symmetry.space_group_name_H-M   'P 1'
#
loop_
_entity.id
_entity.type
_entity.pdbx_description
1 polymer ?
#
loop_
_entity_poly.entity_id
_entity_poly.type
_entity_poly.pdbx_seq_one_letter_code
_entity_poly.pdbx_strand_id
1 'polypeptide(L)'
;MKLKKKSSNLIEKEIMTAYELLCLYGESFTRTLGWMIAAILIATISIFAFLKMPILDSLMISIAAFFQLYFNNHPVIIIERLISIAILGSFYITLKRKLERRLRH
;
A
#
# COMPACT_ATOMS: atom_id res chain seq x y z
N MET A 1 -11.06 -21.57 10.68
CA MET A 1 -10.82 -22.72 9.78
C MET A 1 -9.43 -23.27 10.09
N LYS A 2 -9.33 -24.47 10.71
CA LYS A 2 -8.06 -25.06 11.18
C LYS A 2 -7.37 -25.80 10.02
N LEU A 3 -6.40 -25.18 9.36
CA LEU A 3 -5.41 -25.89 8.55
C LEU A 3 -4.04 -25.75 9.21
N LYS A 4 -3.90 -26.36 10.38
CA LYS A 4 -2.59 -26.53 11.04
C LYS A 4 -1.93 -27.79 10.47
N LYS A 5 -1.60 -27.78 9.17
CA LYS A 5 -0.75 -28.82 8.56
C LYS A 5 0.65 -28.23 8.42
N LYS A 6 1.58 -28.80 9.18
CA LYS A 6 2.99 -28.42 9.27
C LYS A 6 3.64 -28.57 7.88
N SER A 7 3.60 -27.52 7.06
CA SER A 7 4.27 -27.48 5.76
C SER A 7 5.65 -26.85 5.91
N SER A 8 6.66 -27.55 5.39
CA SER A 8 8.10 -27.22 5.46
C SER A 8 8.58 -26.28 4.36
N ASN A 9 7.69 -25.83 3.46
CA ASN A 9 8.08 -24.98 2.32
C ASN A 9 7.84 -23.50 2.64
N LEU A 10 8.92 -22.71 2.65
CA LEU A 10 8.90 -21.27 2.88
C LEU A 10 7.95 -20.53 1.91
N ILE A 11 7.90 -20.97 0.65
CA ILE A 11 7.05 -20.38 -0.41
C ILE A 11 5.57 -20.55 -0.07
N GLU A 12 5.15 -21.71 0.42
CA GLU A 12 3.75 -21.97 0.76
C GLU A 12 3.32 -21.13 1.98
N LYS A 13 4.27 -20.90 2.90
CA LYS A 13 4.08 -20.02 4.05
C LYS A 13 3.96 -18.56 3.62
N GLU A 14 4.75 -18.10 2.65
CA GLU A 14 4.61 -16.76 2.09
C GLU A 14 3.29 -16.59 1.35
N ILE A 15 2.87 -17.57 0.54
CA ILE A 15 1.58 -17.55 -0.16
C ILE A 15 0.42 -17.55 0.84
N MET A 16 0.46 -18.38 1.89
CA MET A 16 -0.57 -18.37 2.93
C MET A 16 -0.57 -17.07 3.71
N THR A 17 0.61 -16.50 4.01
CA THR A 17 0.70 -15.21 4.70
C THR A 17 0.14 -14.08 3.83
N ALA A 18 0.43 -14.08 2.53
CA ALA A 18 -0.13 -13.15 1.56
C ALA A 18 -1.66 -13.33 1.43
N TYR A 19 -2.14 -14.57 1.43
CA TYR A 19 -3.57 -14.89 1.36
C TYR A 19 -4.32 -14.49 2.63
N GLU A 20 -3.77 -14.75 3.81
CA GLU A 20 -4.32 -14.26 5.08
C GLU A 20 -4.28 -12.74 5.14
N LEU A 21 -3.19 -12.10 4.70
CA LEU A 21 -3.13 -10.65 4.56
C LEU A 21 -4.24 -10.14 3.66
N LEU A 22 -4.46 -10.74 2.49
CA LEU A 22 -5.52 -10.38 1.55
C LEU A 22 -6.94 -10.62 2.11
N CYS A 23 -7.16 -11.72 2.84
CA CYS A 23 -8.44 -12.04 3.45
C CYS A 23 -8.77 -11.15 4.65
N LEU A 24 -7.79 -10.83 5.51
CA LEU A 24 -7.92 -9.89 6.63
C LEU A 24 -7.88 -8.42 6.19
N TYR A 25 -7.47 -8.13 4.95
CA TYR A 25 -7.39 -6.77 4.41
C TYR A 25 -8.75 -6.06 4.31
N GLY A 26 -9.86 -6.82 4.29
CA GLY A 26 -11.22 -6.28 4.20
C GLY A 26 -11.87 -5.90 5.54
N GLU A 27 -11.23 -6.17 6.67
CA GLU A 27 -11.86 -6.04 8.00
C GLU A 27 -11.71 -4.64 8.59
N SER A 28 -10.67 -3.89 8.22
CA SER A 28 -10.41 -2.56 8.81
C SER A 28 -9.79 -1.58 7.81
N PHE A 29 -10.62 -0.65 7.35
CA PHE A 29 -10.24 0.53 6.55
C PHE A 29 -9.05 1.31 7.15
N THR A 30 -8.97 1.35 8.48
CA THR A 30 -7.89 2.00 9.23
C THR A 30 -6.51 1.41 8.94
N ARG A 31 -6.42 0.09 8.68
CA ARG A 31 -5.15 -0.58 8.38
C ARG A 31 -4.62 -0.16 7.01
N THR A 32 -5.49 -0.08 6.01
CA THR A 32 -5.10 0.39 4.67
C THR A 32 -4.68 1.86 4.70
N LEU A 33 -5.38 2.71 5.46
CA LEU A 33 -4.95 4.09 5.71
C LEU A 33 -3.57 4.16 6.38
N GLY A 34 -3.31 3.30 7.36
CA GLY A 34 -2.00 3.20 8.00
C GLY A 34 -0.89 2.85 7.00
N TRP A 35 -1.14 1.89 6.11
CA TRP A 35 -0.21 1.54 5.03
C TRP A 35 0.00 2.68 4.03
N MET A 36 -1.04 3.47 3.70
CA MET A 36 -0.90 4.66 2.86
C MET A 36 0.04 5.69 3.50
N ILE A 37 -0.20 6.03 4.77
CA ILE A 37 0.62 7.01 5.48
C ILE A 37 2.08 6.53 5.59
N ALA A 38 2.28 5.26 5.95
CA ALA A 38 3.61 4.67 6.03
C ALA A 38 4.33 4.68 4.67
N ALA A 39 3.65 4.35 3.58
CA ALA A 39 4.22 4.38 2.24
C ALA A 39 4.68 5.79 1.84
N ILE A 40 3.85 6.82 2.09
CA ILE A 40 4.20 8.21 1.78
C ILE A 40 5.42 8.68 2.60
N LEU A 41 5.49 8.34 3.89
CA LEU A 41 6.62 8.70 4.73
C LEU A 41 7.92 8.02 4.29
N ILE A 42 7.87 6.72 3.99
CA ILE A 42 9.04 5.96 3.51
C ILE A 42 9.52 6.51 2.17
N ALA A 43 8.61 6.83 1.26
CA ALA A 43 8.94 7.44 -0.02
C ALA A 43 9.57 8.82 0.15
N THR A 44 9.03 9.65 1.05
CA THR A 44 9.58 10.98 1.36
C THR A 44 11.02 10.87 1.85
N ILE A 45 11.30 9.94 2.77
CA ILE A 45 12.67 9.71 3.28
C ILE A 45 13.58 9.21 2.16
N SER A 46 13.08 8.32 1.30
CA SER A 46 13.85 7.80 0.17
C SER A 46 14.20 8.91 -0.82
N ILE A 47 13.24 9.76 -1.20
CA ILE A 47 13.47 10.90 -2.08
C ILE A 47 14.44 11.89 -1.44
N PHE A 48 14.24 12.22 -0.16
CA PHE A 48 15.15 13.09 0.59
C PHE A 48 16.59 12.55 0.60
N ALA A 49 16.78 11.26 0.86
CA ALA A 49 18.09 10.63 0.93
C ALA A 49 18.78 10.51 -0.43
N PHE A 50 18.04 10.15 -1.49
CA PHE A 50 18.60 9.91 -2.82
C PHE A 50 18.74 11.17 -3.68
N LEU A 51 17.72 12.04 -3.69
CA LEU A 51 17.68 13.25 -4.52
C LEU A 51 18.19 14.50 -3.79
N LYS A 52 18.49 14.40 -2.47
CA LYS A 52 19.01 15.51 -1.63
C LYS A 52 18.19 16.80 -1.74
N MET A 53 16.88 16.67 -1.93
CA MET A 53 15.93 17.77 -2.00
C MET A 53 15.48 18.20 -0.59
N PRO A 54 14.96 19.41 -0.39
CA PRO A 54 14.36 19.78 0.87
C PRO A 54 13.17 18.87 1.21
N ILE A 55 12.93 18.67 2.50
CA ILE A 55 11.93 17.72 3.01
C ILE A 55 10.52 18.06 2.54
N LEU A 56 10.17 19.35 2.50
CA LEU A 56 8.84 19.81 2.05
C LEU A 56 8.58 19.46 0.58
N ASP A 57 9.56 19.71 -0.31
CA ASP A 57 9.42 19.36 -1.72
C ASP A 57 9.39 17.85 -1.92
N SER A 58 10.22 17.11 -1.17
CA SER A 58 10.24 15.64 -1.20
C SER A 58 8.89 15.04 -0.79
N LEU A 59 8.23 15.63 0.22
CA LEU A 59 6.91 15.22 0.67
C LEU A 59 5.85 15.53 -0.38
N MET A 60 5.89 16.72 -0.98
CA MET A 60 4.96 17.10 -2.05
C MET A 60 5.09 16.18 -3.26
N ILE A 61 6.33 15.86 -3.68
CA ILE A 61 6.60 14.91 -4.77
C ILE A 61 6.10 13.52 -4.41
N SER A 62 6.33 13.04 -3.18
CA SER A 62 5.86 11.71 -2.74
C SER A 62 4.33 11.64 -2.76
N ILE A 63 3.64 12.67 -2.24
CA ILE A 63 2.18 12.72 -2.30
C ILE A 63 1.69 12.72 -3.75
N ALA A 64 2.30 13.52 -4.61
CA ALA A 64 1.93 13.59 -6.01
C ALA A 64 2.23 12.27 -6.76
N ALA A 65 3.34 11.59 -6.46
CA ALA A 65 3.68 10.29 -7.00
C ALA A 65 2.71 9.20 -6.50
N PHE A 66 2.37 9.23 -5.21
CA PHE A 66 1.41 8.32 -4.58
C PHE A 66 0.04 8.39 -5.23
N PHE A 67 -0.48 9.61 -5.44
CA PHE A 67 -1.74 9.84 -6.15
C PHE A 67 -1.63 9.78 -7.68
N GLN A 68 -0.48 9.36 -8.22
CA GLN A 68 -0.22 9.26 -9.65
C GLN A 68 -0.39 10.60 -10.42
N LEU A 69 -0.28 11.73 -9.74
CA LEU A 69 -0.32 13.08 -10.31
C LEU A 69 1.04 13.51 -10.85
N TYR A 70 2.11 12.83 -10.46
CA TYR A 70 3.48 13.13 -10.89
C TYR A 70 4.05 12.00 -11.75
N PHE A 71 4.57 12.37 -12.93
CA PHE A 71 5.16 11.45 -13.91
C PHE A 71 6.61 11.83 -14.15
N ASN A 72 7.51 11.01 -13.62
CA ASN A 72 8.96 11.17 -13.81
C ASN A 72 9.60 9.78 -14.00
N ASN A 73 10.70 9.73 -14.73
CA ASN A 73 11.40 8.49 -15.10
C ASN A 73 12.43 8.03 -14.06
N HIS A 74 12.53 8.72 -12.92
CA HIS A 74 13.41 8.27 -11.84
C HIS A 74 12.93 6.94 -11.25
N PRO A 75 13.83 5.96 -11.06
CA PRO A 75 13.47 4.61 -10.63
C PRO A 75 12.79 4.58 -9.26
N VAL A 76 13.20 5.45 -8.33
CA VAL A 76 12.58 5.58 -7.00
C VAL A 76 11.10 5.93 -7.12
N ILE A 77 10.77 6.88 -8.00
CA ILE A 77 9.39 7.35 -8.23
C ILE A 77 8.57 6.26 -8.94
N ILE A 78 9.18 5.51 -9.86
CA ILE A 78 8.50 4.39 -10.53
C ILE A 78 8.12 3.29 -9.52
N ILE A 79 9.04 2.91 -8.63
CA ILE A 79 8.80 1.91 -7.59
C ILE A 79 7.70 2.39 -6.63
N GLU A 80 7.79 3.65 -6.19
CA GLU A 80 6.76 4.26 -5.34
C GLU A 80 5.38 4.20 -6.00
N ARG A 81 5.29 4.53 -7.29
CA ARG A 81 4.02 4.47 -8.05
C ARG A 81 3.46 3.06 -8.15
N LEU A 82 4.29 2.05 -8.35
CA LEU A 82 3.85 0.65 -8.38
C LEU A 82 3.26 0.21 -7.04
N ILE A 83 3.92 0.56 -5.94
CA ILE A 83 3.42 0.29 -4.58
C ILE A 83 2.12 1.04 -4.33
N SER A 84 2.06 2.30 -4.76
CA SER A 84 0.90 3.17 -4.58
C SER A 84 -0.33 2.65 -5.32
N ILE A 85 -0.17 2.09 -6.52
CA ILE A 85 -1.26 1.42 -7.26
C ILE A 85 -1.84 0.28 -6.45
N ALA A 86 -0.99 -0.59 -5.90
CA ALA A 86 -1.44 -1.74 -5.12
C ALA A 86 -2.21 -1.28 -3.86
N ILE A 87 -1.70 -0.26 -3.17
CA ILE A 87 -2.33 0.29 -1.96
C ILE A 87 -3.64 1.00 -2.31
N LEU A 88 -3.67 1.89 -3.30
CA LEU A 88 -4.89 2.60 -3.73
C LEU A 88 -5.96 1.63 -4.24
N GLY A 89 -5.57 0.61 -5.00
CA GLY A 89 -6.49 -0.44 -5.44
C GLY A 89 -7.12 -1.19 -4.26
N SER A 90 -6.31 -1.53 -3.25
CA SER A 90 -6.80 -2.15 -2.03
C SER A 90 -7.75 -1.23 -1.23
N PHE A 91 -7.42 0.06 -1.16
CA PHE A 91 -8.21 1.07 -0.49
C PHE A 91 -9.58 1.26 -1.15
N TYR A 92 -9.59 1.32 -2.49
CA TYR A 92 -10.82 1.40 -3.28
C TYR A 92 -11.75 0.21 -3.03
N ILE A 93 -11.21 -1.02 -3.02
CA ILE A 93 -12.01 -2.22 -2.76
C ILE A 93 -12.63 -2.18 -1.35
N THR A 94 -11.85 -1.79 -0.34
CA THR A 94 -12.34 -1.69 1.04
C THR A 94 -13.41 -0.61 1.18
N LEU A 95 -13.23 0.56 0.55
CA LEU A 95 -14.24 1.61 0.51
C LEU A 95 -15.53 1.16 -0.17
N LYS A 96 -15.41 0.52 -1.33
CA LYS A 96 -16.55 0.00 -2.09
C LYS A 96 -17.39 -0.94 -1.22
N ARG A 97 -16.76 -1.91 -0.56
CA ARG A 97 -17.44 -2.85 0.35
C ARG A 97 -18.14 -2.13 1.52
N LYS A 98 -17.51 -1.08 2.07
CA LYS A 98 -18.09 -0.29 3.17
C LYS A 98 -19.31 0.53 2.71
N LEU A 99 -19.24 1.12 1.52
CA LEU A 99 -20.34 1.85 0.91
C LEU A 99 -21.51 0.93 0.57
N GLU A 100 -21.25 -0.22 -0.05
CA GLU A 100 -22.28 -1.22 -0.37
C GLU A 100 -23.04 -1.69 0.88
N ARG A 101 -22.35 -1.89 2.01
CA ARG A 101 -23.01 -2.23 3.29
C ARG A 101 -23.88 -1.10 3.84
N ARG A 102 -23.48 0.16 3.64
CA ARG A 102 -24.25 1.34 4.09
C ARG A 102 -25.45 1.66 3.20
N LEU A 103 -25.36 1.39 1.90
CA LEU A 103 -26.44 1.63 0.93
C LEU A 103 -27.52 0.53 0.96
N ARG A 104 -27.22 -0.65 1.52
CA ARG A 104 -28.19 -1.76 1.69
C ARG A 104 -29.05 -1.65 2.95
N HIS A 105 -28.76 -0.69 3.83
CA HIS A 105 -29.54 -0.35 5.02
C HIS A 105 -30.18 1.02 4.83
#